data_AF-X1UCM6-F1
#
_entry.id   AF-X1UCM6-F1
#
_cell.length_a   1.000
_cell.length_b   1.000
_cell.length_c   1.000
_cell.angle_alpha   90.00
_cell.angle_beta   90.00
_cell.angle_gamma   90.00
#
_symmetry.space_group_name_H-M   'P 1'
#
loop_
_entity.id
_entity.type
_entity.pdbx_description
1 polymer ?
#
loop_
_entity_poly.entity_id
_entity_poly.type
_entity_poly.pdbx_seq_one_letter_code
_entity_poly.pdbx_strand_id
1 'polypeptide(L)' 'GQPAPIEEGPVRIEFERSKGKQRVTFVIDFGETDLSPHKAAIVLKAIVGILRLGLGVSLSRFK' A
#
# COMPACT_ATOMS: atom_id res chain seq x y z
N GLY A 1 -6.85 9.21 18.07
CA GLY A 1 -6.59 7.77 18.02
C GLY A 1 -5.89 7.45 16.72
N GLN A 2 -5.01 6.45 16.72
CA GLN A 2 -4.47 5.90 15.47
C GLN A 2 -5.58 5.09 14.78
N PRO A 3 -5.79 5.21 13.45
CA PRO A 3 -6.75 4.37 12.75
C PRO A 3 -6.36 2.89 12.91
N ALA A 4 -7.34 2.01 13.09
CA ALA A 4 -7.08 0.58 13.06
C ALA A 4 -6.56 0.18 11.66
N PRO A 5 -5.66 -0.81 11.56
CA PRO A 5 -5.28 -1.37 10.27
C PRO A 5 -6.51 -1.93 9.55
N ILE A 6 -6.52 -1.81 8.22
CA ILE A 6 -7.54 -2.41 7.35
C ILE A 6 -6.94 -3.66 6.74
N GLU A 7 -7.58 -4.82 6.94
CA GLU A 7 -7.16 -6.11 6.39
C GLU A 7 -8.29 -6.69 5.54
N GLU A 8 -8.01 -6.99 4.27
CA GLU A 8 -8.97 -7.58 3.33
C GLU A 8 -8.23 -8.53 2.37
N GLY A 9 -8.35 -9.84 2.62
CA GLY A 9 -7.66 -10.88 1.86
C GLY A 9 -6.13 -10.64 1.83
N PRO A 10 -5.50 -10.61 0.64
CA PRO A 10 -4.05 -10.44 0.52
C PRO A 10 -3.58 -9.01 0.83
N VAL A 11 -4.47 -8.09 1.18
CA VAL A 11 -4.16 -6.66 1.34
C VAL A 11 -4.26 -6.25 2.80
N ARG A 12 -3.20 -5.60 3.29
CA ARG A 12 -3.16 -4.92 4.59
C ARG A 12 -2.74 -3.47 4.41
N ILE A 13 -3.46 -2.54 5.04
CA ILE A 13 -3.16 -1.12 5.03
C ILE A 13 -3.02 -0.62 6.47
N GLU A 14 -1.91 0.04 6.75
CA GLU A 14 -1.58 0.63 8.03
C GLU A 14 -1.42 2.14 7.93
N PHE A 15 -1.94 2.84 8.92
CA PHE A 15 -1.92 4.28 9.01
C PHE A 15 -1.11 4.71 10.24
N GLU A 16 0.02 5.38 10.01
CA GLU A 16 0.86 5.91 11.07
C GLU A 16 0.90 7.43 10.99
N ARG A 17 0.65 8.13 12.10
CA ARG A 17 0.80 9.58 12.16
C ARG A 17 2.12 9.91 12.85
N SER A 18 3.05 10.52 12.13
CA SER A 18 4.39 10.85 12.64
C SER A 18 4.73 12.31 12.34
N LYS A 19 5.04 13.09 13.38
CA LYS A 19 5.47 14.51 13.28
C LYS A 19 4.55 15.37 12.39
N GLY A 20 3.24 15.24 12.56
CA GLY A 20 2.24 15.99 11.80
C GLY A 20 1.98 15.48 10.37
N LYS A 21 2.73 14.47 9.89
CA LYS A 21 2.51 13.81 8.61
C LYS A 21 1.77 12.49 8.80
N GLN A 22 0.91 12.16 7.85
CA GLN A 22 0.29 10.84 7.75
C GLN A 22 1.18 9.96 6.85
N ARG A 23 1.71 8.88 7.40
CA ARG A 23 2.34 7.79 6.66
C ARG A 23 1.29 6.71 6.44
N VAL A 24 1.23 6.23 5.22
CA VAL A 24 0.38 5.10 4.82
C VAL A 24 1.32 4.00 4.35
N THR A 25 1.27 2.86 5.01
CA THR A 25 1.98 1.64 4.60
C THR A 25 0.93 0.69 4.06
N PHE A 26 1.16 0.11 2.88
CA PHE A 26 0.31 -0.95 2.36
C PHE A 26 1.19 -2.16 2.05
N VAL A 27 0.69 -3.33 2.40
CA VAL A 27 1.32 -4.62 2.17
C VAL A 27 0.35 -5.43 1.32
N ILE A 28 0.89 -6.07 0.29
CA ILE A 28 0.13 -6.99 -0.55
C ILE A 28 0.89 -8.30 -0.54
N ASP A 29 0.28 -9.35 0.02
CA ASP A 29 0.82 -10.70 -0.06
C ASP A 29 0.42 -11.33 -1.40
N PHE A 30 1.31 -11.23 -2.37
CA PHE A 30 1.10 -11.87 -3.67
C PHE A 30 1.18 -13.40 -3.61
N GLY A 31 1.67 -13.99 -2.52
CA GLY A 31 1.66 -15.43 -2.29
C GLY A 31 0.26 -16.00 -2.06
N GLU A 32 -0.67 -15.18 -1.61
CA GLU A 32 -2.11 -15.51 -1.50
C GLU A 32 -2.88 -15.22 -2.80
N THR A 33 -2.18 -14.92 -3.90
CA THR A 33 -2.80 -14.64 -5.21
C THR A 33 -2.31 -15.62 -6.28
N ASP A 34 -3.14 -15.92 -7.28
CA ASP A 34 -2.74 -16.72 -8.46
C ASP A 34 -1.91 -15.92 -9.49
N LEU A 35 -1.33 -14.78 -9.08
CA LEU A 35 -0.59 -13.91 -9.99
C LEU A 35 0.85 -14.41 -10.18
N SER A 36 1.28 -14.51 -11.44
CA SER A 36 2.70 -14.68 -11.73
C SER A 36 3.50 -13.46 -11.25
N PRO A 37 4.80 -13.60 -10.92
CA PRO A 37 5.62 -12.49 -10.42
C PRO A 37 5.61 -11.24 -11.32
N HIS A 38 5.54 -11.43 -12.64
CA HIS A 38 5.44 -10.34 -13.59
C HIS A 38 4.11 -9.57 -13.47
N LYS A 39 2.98 -10.29 -13.36
CA LYS A 39 1.66 -9.67 -13.19
C LYS A 39 1.55 -8.98 -11.82
N ALA A 40 2.06 -9.60 -10.77
CA ALA A 40 2.14 -8.99 -9.43
C ALA A 40 2.87 -7.64 -9.46
N ALA A 41 4.01 -7.55 -10.16
CA ALA A 41 4.74 -6.30 -10.31
C ALA A 41 3.97 -5.21 -11.08
N ILE A 42 3.16 -5.59 -12.08
CA ILE A 42 2.30 -4.65 -12.82
C ILE A 42 1.18 -4.13 -11.90
N VAL A 43 0.51 -5.02 -11.16
CA VAL A 43 -0.55 -4.66 -10.21
C VAL A 43 -0.03 -3.73 -9.13
N LEU A 44 1.14 -4.04 -8.55
CA LEU A 44 1.79 -3.18 -7.57
C LEU A 44 2.03 -1.76 -8.10
N LYS A 45 2.51 -1.63 -9.35
CA LYS A 45 2.70 -0.33 -10.00
C LYS A 45 1.39 0.43 -10.17
N ALA A 46 0.31 -0.24 -10.56
CA ALA A 46 -1.00 0.38 -10.74
C ALA A 46 -1.54 0.91 -9.40
N ILE A 47 -1.46 0.11 -8.34
CA ILE A 47 -1.89 0.48 -6.98
C ILE A 47 -1.11 1.69 -6.47
N VAL A 48 0.23 1.67 -6.61
CA VAL A 48 1.08 2.82 -6.26
C VAL A 48 0.69 4.08 -7.05
N GLY A 49 0.34 3.94 -8.33
CA GLY A 49 -0.12 5.04 -9.17
C GLY A 49 -1.43 5.65 -8.66
N ILE A 50 -2.42 4.81 -8.36
CA ILE A 50 -3.72 5.25 -7.83
C ILE A 50 -3.54 5.95 -6.48
N LEU A 51 -2.75 5.37 -5.57
CA LEU A 51 -2.51 5.96 -4.26
C LEU A 51 -1.82 7.33 -4.35
N ARG A 52 -0.88 7.52 -5.29
CA ARG A 52 -0.25 8.83 -5.54
C ARG A 52 -1.26 9.87 -6.02
N LEU A 53 -2.14 9.49 -6.96
CA LEU A 53 -3.15 10.38 -7.51
C LEU A 53 -4.22 10.73 -6.46
N GLY A 54 -4.76 9.72 -5.77
CA GLY A 54 -5.88 9.89 -4.84
C GLY A 54 -5.52 10.58 -3.53
N LEU A 55 -4.31 10.36 -3.00
CA LEU A 55 -3.88 10.96 -1.74
C LEU A 55 -3.13 12.29 -1.92
N GLY A 56 -2.73 12.65 -3.16
CA GLY A 56 -1.93 13.84 -3.41
C GLY A 56 -0.57 13.84 -2.69
N VAL A 57 -0.05 12.65 -2.33
CA VAL A 57 1.19 12.47 -1.57
C VAL A 57 2.33 11.91 -2.41
N SER A 58 3.56 12.31 -2.09
CA SER A 58 4.77 11.66 -2.60
C SER A 58 5.01 10.35 -1.85
N LEU A 59 4.83 9.20 -2.52
CA LEU A 59 5.17 7.88 -1.98
C LEU A 59 6.66 7.61 -2.18
N SER A 60 7.43 7.52 -1.09
CA SER A 60 8.79 7.02 -1.07
C SER A 60 8.81 5.51 -0.83
N ARG A 61 9.61 4.79 -1.61
CA ARG A 61 9.84 3.35 -1.44
C ARG A 61 10.81 3.18 -0.26
N PHE A 62 10.42 2.46 0.80
CA PHE A 62 11.37 2.07 1.84
C PHE A 62 12.35 1.03 1.25
N LYS A 63 13.65 1.20 1.54
CA LYS A 63 14.72 0.29 1.15
C LYS A 63 14.77 -0.90 2.10
#